data_AF-A0A842KNZ8-F1
#
_entry.id   AF-A0A842KNZ8-F1
#
_cell.length_a   1.000
_cell.length_b   1.000
_cell.length_c   1.000
_cell.angle_alpha   90.00
_cell.angle_beta   90.00
_cell.angle_gamma   90.00
#
_symmetry.space_group_name_H-M   'P 1'
#
loop_
_entity.id
_entity.type
_entity.pdbx_description
1 polymer ?
#
loop_
_entity_poly.entity_id
_entity_poly.type
_entity_poly.pdbx_seq_one_letter_code
_entity_poly.pdbx_strand_id
1 'polypeptide(L)' 'GPTIPDRVVALDAMTTVIIVMLGAYSYEKGSAFFMDVALVLAVISFVGTVTIAKYLDEGMVL' A
#
# COMPACT_ATOMS: atom_id res chain seq x y z
N GLY A 1 -16.13 -0.14 -4.62
CA GLY A 1 -17.34 -0.96 -4.78
C GLY A 1 -18.28 -0.77 -3.59
N PRO A 2 -19.46 -1.42 -3.62
CA PRO A 2 -20.46 -1.31 -2.56
C PRO A 2 -20.01 -1.89 -1.22
N THR A 3 -19.12 -2.89 -1.20
CA THR A 3 -18.69 -3.56 0.04
C THR A 3 -17.41 -2.95 0.64
N ILE A 4 -17.13 -3.25 1.91
CA ILE A 4 -15.88 -2.85 2.58
C ILE A 4 -14.65 -3.48 1.90
N PRO A 5 -14.59 -4.80 1.62
CA PRO A 5 -13.47 -5.40 0.89
C PRO A 5 -13.13 -4.70 -0.43
N ASP A 6 -14.14 -4.28 -1.21
CA ASP A 6 -13.91 -3.57 -2.48
C ASP A 6 -13.13 -2.27 -2.29
N ARG A 7 -13.37 -1.57 -1.17
CA ARG A 7 -12.68 -0.31 -0.85
C ARG A 7 -11.25 -0.55 -0.39
N VAL A 8 -11.02 -1.64 0.33
CA VAL A 8 -9.69 -2.05 0.79
C VAL A 8 -8.81 -2.42 -0.41
N VAL A 9 -9.33 -3.21 -1.34
CA VAL A 9 -8.61 -3.55 -2.58
C VAL A 9 -8.34 -2.31 -3.43
N ALA A 10 -9.31 -1.39 -3.55
CA ALA A 10 -9.10 -0.14 -4.26
C ALA A 10 -8.00 0.71 -3.59
N LEU A 11 -7.95 0.75 -2.26
CA LEU A 11 -6.90 1.46 -1.52
C LEU A 11 -5.52 0.85 -1.76
N ASP A 12 -5.40 -0.47 -1.70
CA ASP A 12 -4.14 -1.20 -1.95
C ASP A 12 -3.63 -1.02 -3.39
N ALA A 13 -4.55 -0.98 -4.36
CA ALA A 13 -4.20 -0.66 -5.74
C ALA A 13 -3.71 0.80 -5.88
N MET A 14 -4.36 1.76 -5.23
CA MET A 14 -3.95 3.17 -5.27
C MET A 14 -2.56 3.37 -4.65
N THR A 15 -2.28 2.76 -3.50
CA THR A 15 -0.95 2.83 -2.86
C THR A 15 0.12 2.17 -3.73
N THR A 16 -0.19 1.05 -4.38
CA THR A 16 0.71 0.40 -5.35
C THR A 16 1.05 1.33 -6.52
N VAL A 17 0.08 2.05 -7.08
CA VAL A 17 0.32 3.04 -8.14
C VAL A 17 1.24 4.16 -7.64
N ILE A 18 1.05 4.64 -6.41
CA ILE A 18 1.92 5.65 -5.77
C ILE A 18 3.36 5.12 -5.64
N ILE A 19 3.54 3.88 -5.21
CA ILE A 19 4.87 3.24 -5.08
C ILE A 19 5.58 3.19 -6.44
N VAL A 20 4.87 2.80 -7.51
CA VAL A 20 5.42 2.78 -8.87
C VAL A 20 5.79 4.20 -9.34
N MET A 21 4.93 5.20 -9.08
CA MET A 21 5.23 6.59 -9.40
C MET A 21 6.48 7.09 -8.67
N LEU A 22 6.65 6.75 -7.39
CA LEU A 22 7.85 7.10 -6.62
C LEU A 22 9.11 6.43 -7.16
N GLY A 23 9.02 5.16 -7.56
CA GLY A 23 10.14 4.46 -8.22
C GLY A 23 10.54 5.09 -9.55
N ALA A 24 9.56 5.44 -10.39
CA ALA A 24 9.81 6.15 -11.65
C ALA A 24 10.43 7.54 -11.40
N TYR A 25 9.94 8.27 -10.39
CA TYR A 25 10.47 9.58 -10.01
C TYR A 25 11.90 9.48 -9.42
N SER A 26 12.17 8.44 -8.63
CA SER A 26 13.52 8.13 -8.11
C SER A 26 14.52 7.95 -9.26
N TYR A 27 14.12 7.22 -10.31
CA TYR A 27 14.92 7.03 -11.51
C TYR A 27 15.17 8.36 -12.24
N GLU A 28 14.12 9.16 -12.47
CA GLU A 28 14.24 10.48 -13.13
C GLU A 28 15.20 11.43 -12.38
N LYS A 29 15.17 11.41 -11.04
CA LYS A 29 16.03 12.26 -10.21
C LYS A 29 17.43 11.70 -9.97
N GLY A 30 17.70 10.46 -10.36
CA GLY A 30 18.98 9.79 -10.09
C GLY A 30 19.30 9.69 -8.59
N SER A 31 18.27 9.65 -7.74
CA SER A 31 18.41 9.63 -6.27
C SER A 31 17.57 8.52 -5.67
N ALA A 32 18.20 7.72 -4.80
CA ALA A 32 17.56 6.60 -4.11
C ALA A 32 16.56 7.03 -3.02
N PHE A 33 16.53 8.31 -2.64
CA PHE A 33 15.67 8.80 -1.55
C PHE A 33 14.19 8.43 -1.74
N PHE A 34 13.66 8.61 -2.95
CA PHE A 34 12.26 8.27 -3.23
C PHE A 34 12.01 6.76 -3.28
N MET A 35 13.04 5.97 -3.53
CA MET A 35 12.96 4.50 -3.45
C MET A 35 12.84 4.04 -2.00
N ASP A 36 13.56 4.67 -1.06
CA ASP A 36 13.42 4.38 0.38
C ASP A 36 12.00 4.71 0.87
N VAL A 37 11.45 5.85 0.45
CA VAL A 37 10.06 6.24 0.74
C VAL A 37 9.06 5.23 0.16
N ALA A 38 9.27 4.80 -1.09
CA ALA A 38 8.42 3.81 -1.75
C ALA A 38 8.44 2.47 -1.00
N LEU A 39 9.60 2.04 -0.49
CA LEU A 39 9.78 0.80 0.23
C LEU A 39 9.05 0.84 1.59
N VAL A 40 9.17 1.94 2.33
CA VAL A 40 8.43 2.13 3.60
C VAL A 40 6.93 2.14 3.35
N LEU A 41 6.46 2.85 2.33
CA LEU A 41 5.04 2.87 1.96
C LEU A 41 4.51 1.49 1.57
N ALA A 42 5.31 0.68 0.86
CA ALA A 42 4.94 -0.69 0.50
C ALA A 42 4.71 -1.55 1.74
N VAL A 43 5.61 -1.49 2.73
CA VAL A 43 5.47 -2.25 3.97
C VAL A 43 4.23 -1.79 4.76
N ILE A 44 4.03 -0.48 4.90
CA ILE A 44 2.87 0.07 5.62
C ILE A 44 1.55 -0.33 4.93
N SER A 45 1.48 -0.22 3.60
CA SER A 45 0.30 -0.61 2.81
C SER A 45 -0.02 -2.08 3.02
N PHE A 46 0.98 -2.95 2.90
CA PHE A 46 0.81 -4.39 3.08
C PHE A 46 0.29 -4.74 4.48
N VAL A 47 0.90 -4.18 5.53
CA VAL A 47 0.47 -4.41 6.91
C VAL A 47 -0.96 -3.91 7.12
N GLY A 48 -1.32 -2.75 6.58
CA GLY A 48 -2.68 -2.21 6.62
C GLY A 48 -3.69 -3.15 5.96
N THR A 49 -3.41 -3.61 4.75
CA THR A 49 -4.28 -4.52 3.99
C THR A 49 -4.46 -5.85 4.72
N VAL A 50 -3.38 -6.45 5.24
CA VAL A 50 -3.45 -7.70 6.02
C VAL A 50 -4.24 -7.51 7.31
N THR A 51 -4.02 -6.40 8.01
CA THR A 51 -4.75 -6.07 9.25
C THR A 51 -6.24 -6.00 9.01
N ILE A 52 -6.66 -5.32 7.95
CA ILE A 52 -8.08 -5.21 7.60
C ILE A 52 -8.64 -6.57 7.17
N ALA A 53 -7.89 -7.35 6.38
CA ALA A 53 -8.31 -8.68 5.98
C ALA A 53 -8.54 -9.60 7.19
N LYS A 54 -7.59 -9.63 8.13
CA LYS A 54 -7.71 -10.38 9.39
C LYS A 54 -8.91 -9.90 10.21
N TYR A 55 -9.12 -8.59 10.33
CA TYR A 55 -10.25 -8.05 11.08
C TYR A 55 -11.60 -8.46 10.48
N LEU A 56 -11.70 -8.48 9.15
CA LEU A 56 -12.93 -8.86 8.44
C LEU A 56 -13.23 -10.36 8.56
N ASP A 57 -12.21 -11.22 8.70
CA ASP A 57 -12.34 -12.67 8.83
C ASP A 57 -12.57 -13.12 10.28
N GLU A 58 -11.70 -12.69 11.20
CA GLU A 58 -11.68 -13.15 12.60
C GLU A 58 -12.44 -12.22 13.56
N GLY A 59 -12.81 -11.00 13.13
CA GLY A 59 -13.47 -10.00 13.98
C GLY A 59 -12.57 -9.30 15.00
N MET A 60 -11.30 -9.71 15.10
CA MET A 60 -10.29 -9.13 15.96
C MET A 60 -8.91 -9.19 15.31
N VAL A 61 -8.07 -8.21 15.63
CA VAL A 61 -6.64 -8.23 15.29
C VAL A 61 -5.92 -8.11 16.62
N LEU A 62 -5.48 -9.25 17.16
CA LEU A 62 -4.47 -9.46 18.23
C LEU A 62 -4.69 -10.82 18.90
#